data_AF-A0A8K0VY73-F1
#
_entry.id   AF-A0A8K0VY73-F1
#
_cell.length_a   1.000
_cell.length_b   1.000
_cell.length_c   1.000
_cell.angle_alpha   90.00
_cell.angle_beta   90.00
_cell.angle_gamma   90.00
#
_symmetry.space_group_name_H-M   'P 1'
#
loop_
_entity.id
_entity.type
_entity.pdbx_description
1 polymer ?
#
loop_
_entity_poly.entity_id
_entity_poly.type
_entity_poly.pdbx_seq_one_letter_code
_entity_poly.pdbx_strand_id
1 'polypeptide(L)'
;MGFFHCRPIDPHEDYILTSPADINELGDYRCFAKKHGWYFCKACGVRVLGLGGGWEQVELDVEEWAGTKKEGEKGKIQKVWRTTGESRIVEMEGQKLTRPYYLSVNAVTLEPSEDIDLIKWHNRGWIFYVETWKQNGTKNRVGEPHEGGMY
;
A
#
# COMPACT_ATOMS: atom_id res chain seq x y z
N MET A 1 -9.87 -10.31 6.69
CA MET A 1 -8.90 -9.63 5.82
C MET A 1 -9.12 -8.13 5.99
N GLY A 2 -8.21 -7.43 6.65
CA GLY A 2 -8.32 -5.99 6.84
C GLY A 2 -8.16 -5.26 5.51
N PHE A 3 -8.93 -4.20 5.33
CA PHE A 3 -8.84 -3.32 4.18
C PHE A 3 -8.39 -1.95 4.67
N PHE A 4 -7.13 -1.87 5.12
CA PHE A 4 -6.55 -0.62 5.59
C PHE A 4 -5.46 -0.18 4.63
N HIS A 5 -5.68 0.95 3.95
CA HIS A 5 -4.82 1.42 2.88
C HIS A 5 -3.98 2.62 3.30
N CYS A 6 -2.66 2.45 3.28
CA CYS A 6 -1.70 3.54 3.33
C CYS A 6 -1.27 3.89 1.90
N ARG A 7 -1.27 5.17 1.57
CA ARG A 7 -0.84 5.67 0.26
C ARG A 7 0.33 6.64 0.45
N PRO A 8 1.50 6.35 -0.11
CA PRO A 8 2.58 7.32 -0.17
C PRO A 8 2.14 8.56 -0.97
N ILE A 9 2.74 9.71 -0.66
CA ILE A 9 2.45 10.96 -1.37
C ILE A 9 2.97 10.86 -2.80
N ASP A 10 4.23 10.43 -2.94
CA ASP A 10 4.84 10.08 -4.22
C ASP A 10 5.14 8.57 -4.26
N PRO A 11 4.30 7.75 -4.93
CA PRO A 11 4.55 6.32 -5.03
C PRO A 11 5.91 5.93 -5.62
N HIS A 12 6.50 6.74 -6.50
CA HIS A 12 7.77 6.44 -7.17
C HIS A 12 8.97 6.67 -6.23
N GLU A 13 8.94 7.76 -5.45
CA GLU A 13 10.07 8.13 -4.58
C GLU A 13 9.92 7.60 -3.15
N ASP A 14 8.70 7.47 -2.63
CA ASP A 14 8.42 7.13 -1.23
C ASP A 14 8.15 5.62 -1.02
N TYR A 15 8.26 4.80 -2.07
CA TYR A 15 8.07 3.35 -1.95
C TYR A 15 9.01 2.56 -2.85
N ILE A 16 9.57 1.50 -2.27
CA ILE A 16 10.30 0.46 -2.98
C ILE A 16 9.82 -0.91 -2.54
N LEU A 17 9.94 -1.89 -3.44
CA LEU A 17 9.72 -3.29 -3.14
C LEU A 17 11.03 -4.06 -3.34
N THR A 18 11.56 -4.62 -2.26
CA THR A 18 12.86 -5.31 -2.24
C THR A 18 12.75 -6.81 -2.53
N SER A 19 11.55 -7.37 -2.50
CA SER A 19 11.27 -8.78 -2.78
C SER A 19 9.86 -8.94 -3.34
N PRO A 20 9.62 -9.79 -4.33
CA PRO A 20 10.54 -10.78 -4.93
C PRO A 20 11.55 -10.18 -5.93
N ALA A 21 12.53 -10.99 -6.34
CA ALA A 21 13.52 -10.60 -7.34
C ALA A 21 12.90 -10.54 -8.75
N ASP A 22 11.97 -11.46 -9.08
CA ASP A 22 11.09 -11.36 -10.24
C ASP A 22 9.68 -10.97 -9.79
N ILE A 23 9.18 -9.84 -10.29
CA ILE A 23 7.86 -9.33 -9.93
C ILE A 23 6.73 -10.32 -10.25
N ASN A 24 6.93 -11.22 -11.22
CA ASN A 24 5.96 -12.25 -11.59
C ASN A 24 5.80 -13.33 -10.53
N GLU A 25 6.66 -13.38 -9.51
CA GLU A 25 6.50 -14.25 -8.34
C GLU A 25 5.34 -13.78 -7.45
N LEU A 26 5.00 -12.47 -7.48
CA LEU A 26 3.78 -11.98 -6.86
C LEU A 26 2.55 -12.45 -7.64
N GLY A 27 1.49 -12.80 -6.91
CA GLY A 27 0.17 -12.96 -7.50
C GLY A 27 -0.36 -11.60 -7.90
N ASP A 28 -0.98 -11.50 -9.08
CA ASP A 28 -1.59 -10.27 -9.59
C ASP A 28 -3.06 -10.55 -9.92
N TYR A 29 -3.94 -10.06 -9.05
CA TYR A 29 -5.37 -10.11 -9.29
C TYR A 29 -5.84 -8.78 -9.91
N ARG A 30 -6.48 -8.85 -11.09
CA ARG A 30 -6.95 -7.65 -11.81
C ARG A 30 -8.44 -7.75 -12.11
N CYS A 31 -9.18 -6.68 -11.83
CA CYS A 31 -10.61 -6.58 -12.16
C CYS A 31 -10.85 -5.71 -13.40
N PHE A 32 -11.98 -5.95 -14.07
CA PHE A 32 -12.54 -5.10 -15.14
C PHE A 32 -11.52 -4.75 -16.23
N ALA A 33 -11.21 -3.46 -16.43
CA ALA A 33 -10.27 -2.98 -17.44
C ALA A 33 -8.80 -3.36 -17.17
N LYS A 34 -8.51 -4.13 -16.12
CA LYS A 34 -7.18 -4.63 -15.75
C LYS A 34 -6.09 -3.57 -15.59
N LYS A 35 -6.51 -2.34 -15.24
CA LYS A 35 -5.63 -1.18 -15.06
C LYS A 35 -5.08 -1.01 -13.65
N HIS A 36 -5.55 -1.82 -12.70
CA HIS A 36 -5.11 -1.82 -11.30
C HIS A 36 -4.77 -3.26 -10.90
N GLY A 37 -3.54 -3.49 -10.47
CA GLY A 37 -3.06 -4.77 -9.98
C GLY A 37 -3.22 -4.86 -8.47
N TRP A 38 -3.88 -5.91 -7.99
CA TRP A 38 -3.94 -6.25 -6.57
C TRP A 38 -2.92 -7.35 -6.31
N TYR A 39 -1.76 -6.95 -5.78
CA TYR A 39 -0.61 -7.82 -5.61
C TYR A 39 -0.66 -8.57 -4.28
N PHE A 40 -0.36 -9.87 -4.32
CA PHE A 40 -0.40 -10.74 -3.14
C PHE A 40 0.73 -11.78 -3.16
N CYS A 41 1.11 -12.26 -1.98
CA CYS A 41 2.04 -13.38 -1.88
C CYS A 41 1.34 -14.69 -2.28
N LYS A 42 1.86 -15.41 -3.28
CA LYS A 42 1.26 -16.68 -3.73
C LYS A 42 1.34 -17.80 -2.69
N ALA A 43 2.30 -17.74 -1.78
CA ALA A 43 2.51 -18.76 -0.76
C ALA A 43 1.50 -18.65 0.40
N CYS A 44 1.29 -17.44 0.94
CA CYS A 44 0.39 -17.23 2.09
C CYS A 44 -0.94 -16.56 1.73
N GLY A 45 -1.12 -16.12 0.49
CA GLY A 45 -2.34 -15.43 0.03
C GLY A 45 -2.51 -14.00 0.57
N VAL A 46 -1.57 -13.48 1.35
CA VAL A 46 -1.65 -12.14 1.94
C VAL A 46 -1.51 -11.09 0.84
N ARG A 47 -2.51 -10.22 0.73
CA ARG A 47 -2.50 -9.06 -0.16
C ARG A 47 -1.67 -7.94 0.47
N VAL A 48 -0.58 -7.59 -0.19
CA VAL A 48 0.41 -6.62 0.30
C VAL A 48 0.14 -5.21 -0.23
N LEU A 49 -0.27 -5.07 -1.49
CA LEU A 49 -0.49 -3.75 -2.09
C LEU A 49 -1.44 -3.77 -3.30
N GLY A 50 -1.98 -2.61 -3.64
CA GLY A 50 -2.63 -2.33 -4.92
C GLY A 50 -1.88 -1.25 -5.69
N LEU A 51 -1.70 -1.41 -6.99
CA LEU A 51 -0.95 -0.47 -7.83
C LEU A 51 -1.71 -0.11 -9.11
N GLY A 52 -1.90 1.20 -9.32
CA GLY A 52 -2.50 1.78 -10.52
C GLY A 52 -1.50 2.13 -11.62
N GLY A 53 -0.40 1.40 -11.72
CA GLY A 53 0.73 1.65 -12.60
C GLY A 53 1.45 0.35 -12.98
N GLY A 54 2.75 0.44 -13.22
CA GLY A 54 3.65 -0.68 -13.49
C GLY A 54 4.85 -0.67 -12.55
N TRP A 55 5.72 -1.64 -12.76
CA TRP A 55 6.95 -1.81 -12.01
C TRP A 55 8.14 -1.53 -12.92
N GLU A 56 9.17 -0.90 -12.37
CA GLU A 56 10.47 -0.78 -12.99
C GLU A 56 11.55 -1.25 -12.02
N GLN A 57 12.56 -1.93 -12.55
CA GLN A 57 13.67 -2.41 -11.73
C GLN A 57 14.79 -1.37 -11.74
N VAL A 58 15.25 -1.00 -10.55
CA VAL A 58 16.32 -0.02 -10.35
C VAL A 58 17.37 -0.57 -9.39
N GLU A 59 18.59 -0.06 -9.51
CA GLU A 59 19.69 -0.37 -8.59
C GLU A 59 19.86 0.80 -7.62
N LEU A 60 19.71 0.55 -6.31
CA LEU A 60 19.90 1.56 -5.28
C LEU A 60 20.40 0.96 -3.97
N ASP A 61 20.97 1.81 -3.11
CA ASP A 61 21.30 1.47 -1.73
C ASP A 61 20.06 1.66 -0.85
N VAL A 62 19.48 0.55 -0.38
CA VAL A 62 18.22 0.56 0.37
C VAL A 62 18.40 1.21 1.75
N GLU A 63 19.55 1.01 2.40
CA GLU A 63 19.79 1.57 3.73
C GLU A 63 20.02 3.08 3.63
N GLU A 64 20.66 3.53 2.56
CA GLU A 64 20.81 4.96 2.27
C GLU A 64 19.46 5.61 1.94
N TRP A 65 18.66 4.99 1.07
CA TRP A 65 17.31 5.47 0.72
C TRP A 65 16.37 5.51 1.93
N ALA A 66 16.44 4.50 2.81
CA ALA A 66 15.66 4.45 4.04
C ALA A 66 16.18 5.39 5.15
N GLY A 67 17.33 6.04 4.95
CA GLY A 67 17.96 6.89 5.95
C GLY A 67 18.50 6.13 7.16
N THR A 68 18.74 4.82 7.04
CA THR A 68 19.19 3.94 8.14
C THR A 68 20.68 3.58 8.07
N LYS A 69 21.37 3.97 6.99
CA LYS A 69 22.80 3.71 6.78
C LYS A 69 23.66 4.45 7.82
N LYS A 70 24.58 3.75 8.46
CA LYS A 70 25.49 4.38 9.45
C LYS A 70 26.70 5.00 8.77
N GLU A 71 27.26 6.01 9.41
CA GLU A 71 28.48 6.67 8.94
C GLU A 71 29.64 5.64 8.87
N GLY A 72 30.30 5.59 7.72
CA GLY A 72 31.42 4.66 7.48
C GLY A 72 31.02 3.27 6.96
N GLU A 73 29.73 2.94 6.87
CA GLU A 73 29.27 1.72 6.21
C GLU A 73 29.39 1.82 4.69
N LYS A 74 29.91 0.77 4.05
CA LYS A 74 29.97 0.70 2.58
C LYS A 74 28.57 0.52 2.04
N GLY A 75 28.26 1.27 0.98
CA GLY A 75 26.95 1.16 0.36
C GLY A 75 26.69 -0.20 -0.26
N LYS A 76 25.47 -0.70 -0.08
CA LYS A 76 25.04 -2.00 -0.60
C LYS A 76 23.97 -1.81 -1.67
N ILE A 77 24.44 -1.62 -2.90
CA ILE A 77 23.56 -1.54 -4.08
C ILE A 77 22.87 -2.89 -4.28
N GLN A 78 21.54 -2.85 -4.40
CA GLN A 78 20.74 -4.01 -4.74
C GLN A 78 19.65 -3.63 -5.74
N LYS A 79 19.16 -4.62 -6.48
CA LYS A 79 18.02 -4.45 -7.38
C LYS A 79 16.73 -4.43 -6.58
N VAL A 80 15.95 -3.38 -6.76
CA VAL A 80 14.63 -3.22 -6.17
C VAL A 80 13.62 -2.82 -7.23
N TRP A 81 12.34 -2.91 -6.90
CA TRP A 81 11.27 -2.44 -7.76
C TRP A 81 10.77 -1.08 -7.28
N ARG A 82 10.71 -0.12 -8.21
CA ARG A 82 9.96 1.13 -8.05
C ARG A 82 8.66 1.06 -8.82
N THR A 83 7.68 1.86 -8.39
CA THR A 83 6.44 2.00 -9.13
C THR A 83 6.57 3.07 -10.18
N THR A 84 6.03 2.83 -11.37
CA THR A 84 5.95 3.81 -12.45
C THR A 84 4.50 3.92 -12.92
N GLY A 85 4.08 5.08 -13.41
CA GLY A 85 2.74 5.24 -13.91
C GLY A 85 2.41 6.64 -14.37
N GLU A 86 1.34 6.74 -15.14
CA GLU A 86 0.85 8.00 -15.68
C GLU A 86 -0.38 8.48 -14.92
N SER A 87 -0.53 9.81 -14.85
CA SER A 87 -1.79 10.42 -14.43
C SER A 87 -2.91 10.09 -15.42
N ARG A 88 -4.12 9.91 -14.91
CA ARG A 88 -5.30 9.56 -15.69
C ARG A 88 -6.36 10.65 -15.55
N ILE A 89 -7.00 10.99 -16.65
CA ILE A 89 -8.18 11.86 -16.62
C ILE A 89 -9.39 11.00 -16.26
N VAL A 90 -10.11 11.39 -15.21
CA VAL A 90 -11.33 10.75 -14.73
C VAL A 90 -12.44 11.79 -14.76
N GLU A 91 -13.58 11.44 -15.35
CA GLU A 91 -14.76 12.30 -15.30
C GLU A 91 -15.60 11.95 -14.07
N MET A 92 -15.85 12.93 -13.21
CA MET A 92 -16.71 12.80 -12.03
C MET A 92 -17.67 13.98 -12.01
N GLU A 93 -18.97 13.69 -11.96
CA GLU A 93 -20.02 14.73 -11.89
C GLU A 93 -19.91 15.78 -13.02
N GLY A 94 -19.51 15.35 -14.22
CA GLY A 94 -19.33 16.22 -15.39
C GLY A 94 -18.03 17.04 -15.40
N GLN A 95 -17.16 16.86 -14.39
CA GLN A 95 -15.84 17.50 -14.34
C GLN A 95 -14.73 16.51 -14.69
N LYS A 96 -13.82 16.95 -15.57
CA LYS A 96 -12.59 16.19 -15.88
C LYS A 96 -11.53 16.49 -14.83
N LEU A 97 -11.18 15.49 -14.04
CA LEU A 97 -10.16 15.56 -13.00
C LEU A 97 -8.94 14.73 -13.41
N THR A 98 -7.75 15.33 -13.36
CA THR A 98 -6.50 14.59 -13.48
C THR A 98 -6.18 13.92 -12.14
N ARG A 99 -6.11 12.59 -12.12
CA ARG A 99 -5.71 11.81 -10.96
C ARG A 99 -4.37 11.14 -11.20
N PRO A 100 -3.35 11.34 -10.35
CA PRO A 100 -2.11 10.59 -10.46
C PRO A 100 -2.39 9.09 -10.32
N TYR A 101 -1.49 8.26 -10.85
CA TYR A 101 -1.47 6.87 -10.46
C TYR A 101 -1.18 6.77 -8.95
N TYR A 102 -1.59 5.68 -8.34
CA TYR A 102 -1.39 5.50 -6.91
C TYR A 102 -0.93 4.08 -6.59
N LEU A 103 -0.17 3.99 -5.50
CA LEU A 103 0.10 2.77 -4.77
C LEU A 103 -0.70 2.79 -3.47
N SER A 104 -1.19 1.63 -3.06
CA SER A 104 -2.00 1.45 -1.85
C SER A 104 -1.46 0.25 -1.09
N VAL A 105 -0.60 0.48 -0.10
CA VAL A 105 -0.04 -0.56 0.77
C VAL A 105 -1.08 -1.00 1.78
N ASN A 106 -1.16 -2.30 2.05
CA ASN A 106 -2.03 -2.83 3.08
C ASN A 106 -1.38 -2.60 4.45
N ALA A 107 -1.91 -1.67 5.23
CA ALA A 107 -1.28 -1.21 6.46
C ALA A 107 -1.17 -2.31 7.53
N VAL A 108 -2.05 -3.32 7.49
CA VAL A 108 -2.00 -4.49 8.40
C VAL A 108 -0.80 -5.40 8.12
N THR A 109 -0.04 -5.16 7.04
CA THR A 109 1.22 -5.85 6.74
C THR A 109 2.45 -4.99 7.01
N LEU A 110 2.28 -3.80 7.61
CA LEU A 110 3.42 -3.02 8.07
C LEU A 110 4.04 -3.73 9.27
N GLU A 111 5.37 -3.76 9.31
CA GLU A 111 6.10 -4.29 10.45
C GLU A 111 5.77 -3.43 11.69
N PRO A 112 5.32 -4.03 12.79
CA PRO A 112 5.05 -3.29 14.02
C PRO A 112 6.30 -2.56 14.51
N SER A 113 6.13 -1.31 14.95
CA SER A 113 7.18 -0.51 15.58
C SER A 113 6.57 0.38 16.66
N GLU A 114 7.39 1.15 17.39
CA GLU A 114 6.86 2.08 18.39
C GLU A 114 5.90 3.12 17.78
N ASP A 115 6.17 3.51 16.53
CA ASP A 115 5.40 4.49 15.75
C ASP A 115 4.28 3.85 14.92
N ILE A 116 4.39 2.56 14.59
CA ILE A 116 3.41 1.79 13.81
C ILE A 116 2.60 0.92 14.77
N ASP A 117 1.58 1.52 15.36
CA ASP A 117 0.63 0.90 16.27
C ASP A 117 -0.78 1.39 15.92
N LEU A 118 -1.62 0.47 15.42
CA LEU A 118 -2.96 0.77 14.95
C LEU A 118 -3.88 1.27 16.08
N ILE A 119 -3.68 0.82 17.32
CA ILE A 119 -4.43 1.30 18.48
C ILE A 119 -4.04 2.75 18.77
N LYS A 120 -2.73 3.05 18.77
CA LYS A 120 -2.27 4.44 18.93
C LYS A 120 -2.78 5.35 17.82
N TRP A 121 -2.76 4.89 16.57
CA TRP A 121 -3.26 5.66 15.42
C TRP A 121 -4.77 5.91 15.53
N HIS A 122 -5.54 4.91 15.97
CA HIS A 122 -6.97 5.06 16.21
C HIS A 122 -7.25 6.06 17.34
N ASN A 123 -6.54 5.94 18.46
CA ASN A 123 -6.71 6.84 19.62
C ASN A 123 -6.32 8.29 19.30
N ARG A 124 -5.43 8.51 18.33
CA ARG A 124 -5.09 9.83 17.79
C ARG A 124 -6.08 10.36 16.75
N GLY A 125 -7.04 9.54 16.33
CA GLY A 125 -8.02 9.87 15.28
C GLY A 125 -7.45 9.88 13.87
N TRP A 126 -6.30 9.24 13.65
CA TRP A 126 -5.67 9.16 12.33
C TRP A 126 -6.30 8.08 11.45
N ILE A 127 -6.86 7.05 12.08
CA ILE A 127 -7.54 5.94 11.43
C ILE A 127 -8.86 5.65 12.14
N PHE A 128 -9.76 4.96 11.44
CA PHE A 128 -11.03 4.52 12.00
C PHE A 128 -11.38 3.12 11.53
N TYR A 129 -11.92 2.30 12.43
CA TYR A 129 -12.59 1.07 12.02
C TYR A 129 -13.95 1.39 11.41
N VAL A 130 -14.25 0.81 10.26
CA VAL A 130 -15.51 0.99 9.54
C VAL A 130 -16.21 -0.34 9.37
N GLU A 131 -17.31 -0.52 10.10
CA GLU A 131 -18.15 -1.71 9.95
C GLU A 131 -19.05 -1.58 8.72
N THR A 132 -18.89 -2.48 7.75
CA THR A 132 -19.64 -2.47 6.49
C THR A 132 -20.44 -3.75 6.24
N TRP A 133 -20.45 -4.73 7.16
CA TRP A 133 -21.18 -6.00 6.95
C TRP A 133 -22.68 -5.74 6.77
N LYS A 134 -23.28 -4.85 7.59
CA LYS A 134 -24.72 -4.65 7.60
C LYS A 134 -25.23 -4.01 6.30
N GLN A 135 -25.68 -4.84 5.36
CA GLN A 135 -26.28 -4.44 4.09
C GLN A 135 -27.78 -4.10 4.20
N ASN A 136 -28.22 -3.59 5.35
CA ASN A 136 -29.63 -3.25 5.62
C ASN A 136 -29.90 -1.73 5.64
N GLY A 137 -28.97 -0.94 5.11
CA GLY A 137 -29.08 0.52 5.07
C GLY A 137 -28.74 1.22 6.39
N THR A 138 -28.33 0.50 7.44
CA THR A 138 -27.73 1.18 8.61
C THR A 138 -26.44 1.88 8.21
N LYS A 139 -26.25 3.11 8.71
CA LYS A 139 -25.01 3.85 8.50
C LYS A 139 -23.81 3.03 8.97
N ASN A 140 -22.70 3.12 8.24
CA ASN A 140 -21.43 2.53 8.63
C ASN A 140 -21.09 2.96 10.07
N ARG A 141 -20.78 1.98 10.93
CA ARG A 141 -20.32 2.28 12.29
C ARG A 141 -18.86 2.69 12.22
N VAL A 142 -18.54 3.79 12.88
CA VAL A 142 -17.17 4.24 13.16
C VAL A 142 -16.95 4.08 14.67
N GLY A 143 -15.87 3.42 15.10
CA GLY A 143 -15.59 3.19 16.52
C GLY A 143 -14.50 2.13 16.73
N GLU A 144 -14.51 1.43 17.86
CA GLU A 144 -13.60 0.29 18.10
C GLU A 144 -14.01 -0.94 17.27
N PRO A 145 -13.11 -1.89 16.96
CA PRO A 145 -13.45 -3.15 16.31
C PRO A 145 -14.42 -4.01 17.13
N HIS A 146 -15.14 -4.91 16.45
CA HIS A 146 -15.88 -5.98 17.13
C HIS A 146 -14.92 -7.00 17.78
N GLU A 147 -15.44 -7.87 18.65
CA GLU A 147 -14.68 -9.01 19.15
C GLU A 147 -14.16 -9.87 17.97
N GLY A 148 -12.86 -10.13 17.93
CA GLY A 148 -12.19 -10.78 16.80
C GLY A 148 -11.94 -9.88 15.57
N GLY A 149 -12.33 -8.61 15.64
CA GLY A 149 -12.02 -7.58 14.65
C GLY A 149 -10.58 -7.07 14.76
N MET A 150 -10.15 -6.31 13.76
CA MET A 150 -8.85 -5.63 13.73
C MET A 150 -9.06 -4.13 13.53
N TYR A 151 -8.17 -3.34 14.12
CA TYR A 151 -8.02 -1.93 13.78
C TYR A 151 -7.46 -1.77 12.37
#